data_AF-A0A968KH61-F1
#
_entry.id   AF-A0A968KH61-F1
#
_cell.length_a   1.000
_cell.length_b   1.000
_cell.length_c   1.000
_cell.angle_alpha   90.00
_cell.angle_beta   90.00
_cell.angle_gamma   90.00
#
_symmetry.space_group_name_H-M   'P 1'
#
loop_
_entity.id
_entity.type
_entity.pdbx_description
1 polymer ?
#
loop_
_entity_poly.entity_id
_entity_poly.type
_entity_poly.pdbx_seq_one_letter_code
_entity_poly.pdbx_strand_id
1 'polypeptide(L)'
;GIEVLESVKQLQAETPVVMMTAYASAETAVEAMKKGAYDYISKPFKIEDLQLIIKNAIEKKQLSDENRYLKSQLNDKYGFGNIIGKSSVMKSLFKLIEKVAESHATV
;
A
#
# COMPACT_ATOMS: atom_id res chain seq x y z
N GLY A 1 13.94 -16.59 -8.12
CA GLY A 1 12.47 -16.46 -8.00
C GLY A 1 12.13 -15.51 -6.88
N ILE A 2 12.38 -15.94 -5.64
CA ILE A 2 12.14 -15.13 -4.44
C ILE A 2 12.94 -13.80 -4.43
N GLU A 3 14.19 -13.80 -4.87
CA GLU A 3 14.98 -12.56 -4.98
C GLU A 3 14.32 -11.51 -5.90
N VAL A 4 13.65 -11.95 -6.97
CA VAL A 4 12.91 -11.06 -7.87
C VAL A 4 11.66 -10.52 -7.19
N LEU A 5 10.94 -11.37 -6.45
CA LEU A 5 9.81 -10.92 -5.63
C LEU A 5 10.25 -9.83 -4.65
N GLU A 6 11.33 -10.06 -3.89
CA GLU A 6 11.86 -9.10 -2.93
C GLU A 6 12.27 -7.78 -3.63
N SER A 7 12.98 -7.86 -4.75
CA SER A 7 13.40 -6.70 -5.53
C SER A 7 12.21 -5.89 -6.04
N VAL A 8 11.18 -6.56 -6.58
CA VAL A 8 9.95 -5.92 -7.05
C VAL A 8 9.23 -5.24 -5.89
N LYS A 9 9.16 -5.89 -4.72
CA LYS A 9 8.50 -5.33 -3.54
C LYS A 9 9.25 -4.17 -2.92
N GLN A 10 10.58 -4.15 -3.01
CA GLN A 10 11.41 -3.01 -2.61
C GLN A 10 11.22 -1.81 -3.55
N LEU A 11 11.15 -2.04 -4.86
CA LEU A 11 10.93 -0.97 -5.84
C LEU A 11 9.50 -0.43 -5.81
N GLN A 12 8.52 -1.32 -5.71
CA GLN A 12 7.11 -0.97 -5.72
C GLN A 12 6.27 -2.00 -4.95
N ALA A 13 6.13 -1.78 -3.64
CA ALA A 13 5.46 -2.69 -2.70
C ALA A 13 4.02 -3.08 -3.13
N GLU A 14 3.29 -2.16 -3.76
CA GLU A 14 1.91 -2.37 -4.21
C GLU A 14 1.77 -3.28 -5.42
N THR A 15 2.84 -3.56 -6.16
CA THR A 15 2.75 -4.40 -7.36
C THR A 15 2.36 -5.82 -6.94
N PRO A 16 1.20 -6.35 -7.38
CA PRO A 16 0.83 -7.73 -7.07
C PRO A 16 1.77 -8.68 -7.83
N VAL A 17 2.35 -9.64 -7.11
CA VAL A 17 3.27 -10.64 -7.67
C VAL A 17 2.69 -12.02 -7.40
N VAL A 18 2.39 -12.77 -8.45
CA VAL A 18 1.90 -14.15 -8.36
C VAL A 18 3.07 -15.09 -8.62
N MET A 19 3.39 -15.93 -7.64
CA MET A 19 4.47 -16.91 -7.74
C MET A 19 3.96 -18.18 -8.42
N MET A 20 4.74 -18.74 -9.35
CA MET A 20 4.42 -20.00 -10.03
C MET A 20 5.55 -21.00 -9.86
N THR A 21 5.23 -22.26 -9.54
CA THR A 21 6.24 -23.33 -9.42
C THR A 21 5.73 -24.67 -9.93
N ALA A 22 6.61 -25.55 -10.42
CA ALA A 22 6.28 -26.97 -10.66
C ALA A 22 6.45 -27.84 -9.40
N TYR A 23 7.23 -27.36 -8.43
CA TYR A 23 7.43 -28.01 -7.12
C TYR A 23 6.89 -27.09 -6.04
N ALA A 24 5.60 -27.23 -5.74
CA ALA A 24 4.97 -26.50 -4.65
C ALA A 24 5.18 -27.26 -3.34
N SER A 25 5.92 -26.67 -2.42
CA SER A 25 5.89 -27.09 -1.02
C SER A 25 5.12 -26.05 -0.20
N ALA A 26 4.43 -26.48 0.85
CA ALA A 26 3.77 -25.56 1.76
C ALA A 26 4.76 -24.54 2.34
N GLU A 27 6.00 -24.95 2.60
CA GLU A 27 7.06 -24.10 3.13
C GLU A 27 7.43 -22.96 2.17
N THR A 28 7.67 -23.27 0.89
CA THR A 28 8.05 -22.26 -0.12
C THR A 28 6.89 -21.32 -0.44
N ALA A 29 5.66 -21.83 -0.43
CA ALA A 29 4.46 -21.01 -0.55
C ALA A 29 4.32 -20.03 0.62
N VAL A 30 4.47 -20.53 1.86
CA VAL A 30 4.43 -19.69 3.06
C VAL A 30 5.54 -18.65 3.07
N GLU A 31 6.76 -19.02 2.66
CA GLU A 31 7.87 -18.08 2.56
C GLU A 31 7.59 -16.96 1.54
N ALA A 32 7.11 -17.32 0.35
CA ALA A 32 6.74 -16.36 -0.68
C ALA A 32 5.64 -15.39 -0.19
N MET A 33 4.61 -15.90 0.47
CA MET A 33 3.54 -15.08 1.03
C MET A 33 4.05 -14.13 2.12
N LYS A 34 4.93 -14.60 3.01
CA LYS A 34 5.59 -13.75 4.02
C LYS A 34 6.45 -12.64 3.40
N LYS A 35 7.05 -12.91 2.25
CA LYS A 35 7.85 -11.95 1.47
C LYS A 35 7.00 -11.01 0.60
N GLY A 36 5.67 -11.08 0.70
CA GLY A 36 4.76 -10.14 0.06
C GLY A 36 4.25 -10.59 -1.32
N ALA A 37 4.39 -11.87 -1.68
CA ALA A 37 3.67 -12.42 -2.82
C ALA A 37 2.16 -12.21 -2.62
N TYR A 38 1.47 -11.89 -3.71
CA TYR A 38 0.02 -11.77 -3.71
C TYR A 38 -0.64 -13.14 -3.65
N ASP A 39 -0.13 -14.07 -4.46
CA ASP A 39 -0.63 -15.44 -4.52
C ASP A 39 0.47 -16.41 -4.99
N TYR A 40 0.22 -17.70 -4.83
CA TYR A 40 1.15 -18.78 -5.15
C TYR A 40 0.40 -19.93 -5.83
N ILE A 41 0.76 -20.23 -7.08
CA ILE A 41 0.08 -21.25 -7.88
C ILE A 41 1.06 -22.36 -8.32
N SER A 42 0.64 -23.61 -8.15
CA SER A 42 1.39 -24.78 -8.60
C SER A 42 1.06 -25.10 -10.05
N LYS A 43 2.07 -25.51 -10.82
CA LYS A 43 1.92 -26.09 -12.15
C LYS A 43 1.78 -27.61 -12.02
N PRO A 44 0.89 -28.26 -12.80
CA PRO A 44 -0.07 -27.66 -13.72
C PRO A 44 -1.27 -27.02 -12.99
N PHE A 45 -1.79 -25.91 -13.53
CA PHE A 45 -2.96 -25.20 -13.01
C PHE A 45 -4.08 -25.13 -14.05
N LYS A 46 -5.32 -24.90 -13.60
CA LYS A 46 -6.42 -24.58 -14.52
C LYS A 46 -6.34 -23.11 -14.91
N ILE A 47 -6.67 -22.82 -16.16
CA ILE A 47 -6.67 -21.44 -16.69
C ILE A 47 -7.70 -20.59 -15.93
N GLU A 48 -8.84 -21.17 -15.55
CA GLU A 48 -9.90 -20.54 -14.77
C GLU A 48 -9.39 -20.02 -13.42
N ASP A 49 -8.59 -20.83 -12.71
CA ASP A 49 -8.00 -20.45 -11.42
C ASP A 49 -7.06 -19.26 -11.60
N LEU A 50 -6.21 -19.29 -12.63
CA LEU A 50 -5.30 -18.19 -12.93
C LEU A 50 -6.06 -16.91 -13.31
N GLN A 51 -7.13 -17.01 -14.10
CA GLN A 51 -7.97 -15.86 -14.46
C GLN A 51 -8.58 -15.20 -13.23
N LEU A 52 -9.07 -16.00 -12.27
CA LEU A 52 -9.63 -15.50 -11.03
C LEU A 52 -8.57 -14.75 -10.20
N ILE A 53 -7.38 -15.33 -10.04
CA ILE A 53 -6.27 -14.71 -9.30
C ILE A 53 -5.89 -13.38 -9.95
N ILE A 54 -5.73 -13.35 -11.27
CA ILE A 54 -5.37 -12.13 -12.01
C ILE A 54 -6.45 -11.06 -11.86
N LYS A 55 -7.73 -11.43 -12.00
CA LYS A 55 -8.85 -10.50 -11.82
C LYS A 55 -8.81 -9.86 -10.44
N ASN A 56 -8.69 -10.66 -9.39
CA ASN A 56 -8.65 -10.18 -8.01
C ASN A 56 -7.40 -9.32 -7.74
N ALA A 57 -6.26 -9.66 -8.34
CA ALA A 57 -5.02 -8.89 -8.22
C ALA A 57 -5.16 -7.49 -8.83
N ILE A 58 -5.77 -7.39 -10.01
CA ILE A 58 -6.03 -6.11 -10.70
C ILE A 58 -7.01 -5.27 -9.89
N GLU A 59 -8.12 -5.85 -9.44
CA GLU A 59 -9.14 -5.14 -8.66
C GLU A 59 -8.55 -4.59 -7.36
N LYS A 60 -7.75 -5.39 -6.62
CA LYS A 60 -7.08 -4.91 -5.42
C LYS A 60 -6.13 -3.75 -5.70
N LYS A 61 -5.39 -3.80 -6.81
CA LYS A 61 -4.49 -2.71 -7.20
C LYS A 61 -5.27 -1.43 -7.49
N GLN A 62 -6.34 -1.52 -8.27
CA GLN A 62 -7.22 -0.38 -8.58
C GLN A 62 -7.77 0.26 -7.31
N LEU A 63 -8.27 -0.54 -6.37
CA LEU A 63 -8.76 -0.06 -5.09
C LEU A 63 -7.66 0.61 -4.24
N SER A 64 -6.45 0.06 -4.22
CA SER A 64 -5.31 0.66 -3.49
C SER A 64 -4.91 2.00 -4.10
N ASP A 65 -4.84 2.08 -5.43
CA ASP A 65 -4.49 3.30 -6.17
C ASP A 65 -5.56 4.38 -5.99
N GLU A 66 -6.85 4.02 -6.05
CA GLU A 66 -7.97 4.93 -5.81
C GLU A 66 -7.99 5.43 -4.36
N ASN A 67 -7.79 4.53 -3.38
CA ASN A 67 -7.70 4.91 -1.97
C ASN A 67 -6.58 5.92 -1.73
N ARG A 68 -5.42 5.70 -2.35
CA ARG A 68 -4.27 6.61 -2.29
C ARG A 68 -4.60 7.96 -2.91
N TYR A 69 -5.23 7.97 -4.09
CA TYR A 69 -5.65 9.19 -4.75
C TYR A 69 -6.67 9.98 -3.92
N LEU A 70 -7.68 9.32 -3.37
CA LEU A 70 -8.68 9.96 -2.50
C LEU A 70 -8.04 10.53 -1.22
N LYS A 71 -7.12 9.79 -0.60
CA LYS A 71 -6.36 10.28 0.55
C LYS A 71 -5.46 11.47 0.20
N SER A 72 -4.83 11.48 -0.97
CA SER A 72 -4.03 12.63 -1.41
C SER A 72 -4.93 13.85 -1.62
N GLN A 73 -6.10 13.69 -2.24
CA GLN A 73 -7.08 14.78 -2.41
C GLN A 73 -7.55 15.36 -1.07
N LEU A 74 -7.77 14.53 -0.05
CA LEU A 74 -8.11 15.00 1.30
C LEU A 74 -6.94 15.73 1.96
N ASN A 75 -5.71 15.21 1.85
CA ASN A 75 -4.52 15.89 2.34
C ASN A 75 -4.23 17.20 1.61
N ASP A 76 -4.54 17.31 0.31
CA ASP A 76 -4.40 18.56 -0.42
C ASP A 76 -5.47 19.58 -0.01
N LYS A 77 -6.68 19.11 0.30
CA LYS A 77 -7.81 19.97 0.71
C LYS A 77 -7.76 20.41 2.18
N TYR A 78 -7.20 19.59 3.07
CA TYR A 78 -7.10 19.83 4.51
C TYR A 78 -5.66 20.01 5.02
N GLY A 79 -4.68 19.89 4.13
CA GLY A 79 -3.28 20.11 4.45
C GLY A 79 -3.05 21.57 4.83
N PHE A 80 -2.35 21.77 5.93
CA PHE A 80 -1.96 23.07 6.47
C PHE A 80 -1.31 24.03 5.45
N GLY A 81 -0.81 23.50 4.31
CA GLY A 81 -0.25 24.26 3.20
C GLY A 81 -1.27 25.01 2.32
N ASN A 82 -2.56 24.62 2.31
CA ASN A 82 -3.60 25.28 1.51
C ASN A 82 -4.42 26.32 2.28
N ILE A 83 -4.10 26.54 3.56
CA ILE A 83 -4.63 27.68 4.30
C ILE A 83 -3.87 28.92 3.82
N ILE A 84 -4.52 29.83 3.10
CA ILE A 84 -3.99 31.16 2.81
C ILE A 84 -3.96 31.95 4.13
N GLY A 85 -2.97 31.65 4.97
CA GLY A 85 -2.77 32.20 6.31
C GLY A 85 -1.66 33.25 6.33
N LYS A 86 -1.70 34.24 5.42
CA LYS A 86 -0.79 35.40 5.51
C LYS A 86 -1.14 36.35 6.66
N SER A 87 -2.30 36.17 7.32
CA SER A 87 -2.66 36.94 8.51
C SER A 87 -1.86 36.48 9.73
N SER A 88 -1.48 37.43 10.59
CA SER A 88 -0.74 37.18 11.83
C SER A 88 -1.46 36.21 12.77
N VAL A 89 -2.80 36.22 12.76
CA VAL A 89 -3.65 35.38 13.61
C VAL A 89 -3.48 33.88 13.28
N MET A 90 -3.42 33.51 11.99
CA MET A 90 -3.26 32.11 11.61
C MET A 90 -1.87 31.56 11.95
N LYS A 91 -0.82 32.38 11.83
CA LYS A 91 0.54 31.96 12.24
C LYS A 91 0.61 31.67 13.74
N SER A 92 -0.05 32.48 14.56
CA SER A 92 -0.13 32.25 16.01
C SER A 92 -0.92 30.98 16.33
N LEU A 93 -1.99 30.71 15.59
CA LEU A 93 -2.80 29.50 15.76
C LEU A 93 -2.01 28.23 15.40
N PHE A 94 -1.25 28.23 14.30
CA PHE A 94 -0.43 27.07 13.93
C PHE A 94 0.67 26.79 14.95
N LYS A 95 1.33 27.82 15.49
CA LYS A 95 2.30 27.64 16.59
C LYS A 95 1.68 27.05 17.85
N LEU A 96 0.42 27.39 18.13
CA LEU A 96 -0.30 26.82 19.26
C LEU A 96 -0.65 25.36 19.01
N ILE A 97 -1.14 25.04 17.80
CA ILE A 97 -1.45 23.65 17.40
C ILE A 97 -0.19 22.80 17.44
N GLU A 98 0.95 23.27 16.93
CA GLU A 98 2.23 22.56 16.94
C GLU A 98 2.71 22.30 18.38
N LYS A 99 2.61 23.29 19.28
CA LYS A 99 2.91 23.12 20.70
C LYS A 99 2.00 22.12 21.43
N VAL A 100 0.73 22.06 21.04
CA VAL A 100 -0.25 21.15 21.65
C VAL A 100 -0.14 19.76 21.05
N ALA A 101 0.22 19.63 19.77
CA ALA A 101 0.42 18.34 19.09
C ALA A 101 1.67 17.60 19.61
N GLU A 102 2.72 18.32 20.00
CA GLU A 102 3.89 17.75 20.69
C GLU A 102 3.63 17.46 22.19
N SER A 103 2.53 17.98 22.74
CA SER A 103 2.11 17.67 24.10
C SER A 103 1.30 16.37 24.08
N HIS A 104 1.86 15.31 24.66
CA HIS A 104 1.08 14.15 25.09
C HIS A 104 0.14 14.55 26.24
N ALA A 105 -0.91 15.32 25.93
CA ALA A 105 -2.02 15.55 26.83
C ALA A 105 -3.15 14.60 26.42
N THR A 106 -3.17 13.45 27.11
CA THR A 106 -4.31 12.55 27.18
C THR A 106 -5.59 13.36 27.48
N VAL A 107 -6.59 13.25 26.61
CA VAL A 107 -8.00 13.49 26.97
C VAL A 107 -8.68 12.13 26.99
#